data_AF-A0A4S4FZW3-F1
#
_entry.id   AF-A0A4S4FZW3-F1
#
_cell.length_a   1.000
_cell.length_b   1.000
_cell.length_c   1.000
_cell.angle_alpha   90.00
_cell.angle_beta   90.00
_cell.angle_gamma   90.00
#
_symmetry.space_group_name_H-M   'P 1'
#
loop_
_entity.id
_entity.type
_entity.pdbx_description
1 polymer ?
#
loop_
_entity_poly.entity_id
_entity_poly.type
_entity_poly.pdbx_seq_one_letter_code
_entity_poly.pdbx_strand_id
1 'polypeptide(L)'
;MITGARRIKDLIRNRAKGDGATAQMLLRHYAMERLLERLSVSDYRDDFVIKGGMLVPLDRSDEMIDLLAQSEMMEGHWSRYQAANAFAESVSWQDALASLRALASAVKDAKTAD
;
A
#
# COMPACT_ATOMS: atom_id res chain seq x y z
N MET A 1 -18.02 13.28 -8.74
CA MET A 1 -18.26 11.91 -8.21
C MET A 1 -19.00 11.08 -9.25
N ILE A 2 -18.55 9.85 -9.52
CA ILE A 2 -19.33 8.89 -10.34
C ILE A 2 -20.35 8.23 -9.40
N THR A 3 -21.64 8.43 -9.65
CA THR A 3 -22.71 8.01 -8.73
C THR A 3 -23.40 6.71 -9.16
N GLY A 4 -23.23 6.27 -10.41
CA GLY A 4 -23.89 5.09 -10.96
C GLY A 4 -23.01 3.84 -10.95
N ALA A 5 -23.48 2.77 -10.28
CA ALA A 5 -22.79 1.48 -10.24
C ALA A 5 -22.51 0.88 -11.63
N ARG A 6 -23.43 1.06 -12.57
CA ARG A 6 -23.25 0.62 -13.97
C ARG A 6 -22.09 1.36 -14.64
N ARG A 7 -22.04 2.69 -14.48
CA ARG A 7 -20.97 3.54 -15.04
C ARG A 7 -19.59 3.17 -14.46
N ILE A 8 -19.52 2.85 -13.17
CA ILE A 8 -18.28 2.37 -12.53
C ILE A 8 -17.83 1.04 -13.16
N LYS A 9 -18.73 0.08 -13.29
CA LYS A 9 -18.43 -1.23 -13.90
C LYS A 9 -17.97 -1.10 -15.36
N ASP A 10 -18.60 -0.22 -16.13
CA ASP A 10 -18.24 -0.02 -17.54
C ASP A 10 -16.86 0.68 -17.67
N LEU A 11 -16.57 1.67 -16.83
CA LEU A 11 -15.24 2.29 -16.78
C LEU A 11 -14.14 1.30 -16.40
N ILE A 12 -14.39 0.45 -15.40
CA ILE A 12 -13.45 -0.60 -14.99
C ILE A 12 -13.23 -1.61 -16.13
N ARG A 13 -14.29 -2.06 -16.79
CA ARG A 13 -14.21 -2.99 -17.93
C ARG A 13 -13.41 -2.40 -19.08
N ASN A 14 -13.64 -1.12 -19.39
CA ASN A 14 -12.91 -0.40 -20.43
C ASN A 14 -11.42 -0.25 -20.06
N ARG A 15 -11.12 0.07 -18.79
CA ARG A 15 -9.75 0.21 -18.30
C ARG A 15 -8.98 -1.11 -18.29
N ALA A 16 -9.66 -2.21 -18.01
CA ALA A 16 -9.11 -3.56 -18.04
C ALA A 16 -8.92 -4.12 -19.47
N LYS A 17 -9.34 -3.40 -20.51
CA LYS A 17 -9.23 -3.82 -21.93
C LYS A 17 -9.78 -5.24 -22.19
N GLY A 18 -10.82 -5.63 -21.45
CA GLY A 18 -11.44 -6.95 -21.56
C GLY A 18 -10.81 -8.05 -20.71
N ASP A 19 -9.67 -7.81 -20.03
CA ASP A 19 -9.09 -8.79 -19.11
C ASP A 19 -9.92 -8.90 -17.82
N GLY A 20 -10.47 -10.09 -17.56
CA GLY A 20 -11.35 -10.34 -16.42
C GLY A 20 -10.63 -10.23 -15.08
N ALA A 21 -9.37 -10.68 -15.01
CA ALA A 21 -8.59 -10.64 -13.78
C ALA A 21 -8.25 -9.19 -13.38
N THR A 22 -7.79 -8.39 -14.34
CA THR A 22 -7.53 -6.96 -14.18
C THR A 22 -8.80 -6.21 -13.80
N ALA A 23 -9.94 -6.51 -14.44
CA ALA A 23 -11.22 -5.89 -14.08
C ALA A 23 -11.62 -6.17 -12.63
N GLN A 24 -11.45 -7.41 -12.14
CA GLN A 24 -11.70 -7.73 -10.73
C GLN A 24 -10.73 -7.02 -9.78
N MET A 25 -9.44 -6.98 -10.12
CA MET A 25 -8.44 -6.26 -9.33
C MET A 25 -8.79 -4.77 -9.21
N LEU A 26 -9.08 -4.11 -10.34
CA LEU A 26 -9.47 -2.69 -10.38
C LEU A 26 -10.74 -2.41 -9.57
N LEU A 27 -11.73 -3.30 -9.64
CA LEU A 27 -12.95 -3.19 -8.84
C LEU A 27 -12.64 -3.25 -7.33
N ARG A 28 -11.79 -4.19 -6.92
CA ARG A 28 -11.38 -4.35 -5.52
C ARG A 28 -10.61 -3.14 -5.01
N HIS A 29 -9.68 -2.61 -5.81
CA HIS A 29 -8.93 -1.40 -5.47
C HIS A 29 -9.85 -0.20 -5.34
N TYR A 30 -10.71 0.04 -6.34
CA TYR A 30 -11.67 1.15 -6.30
C TYR A 30 -12.59 1.08 -5.08
N ALA A 31 -13.14 -0.10 -4.78
CA ALA A 31 -14.02 -0.27 -3.63
C ALA A 31 -13.28 0.01 -2.31
N MET A 32 -12.03 -0.46 -2.20
CA MET A 32 -11.21 -0.23 -1.02
C MET A 32 -10.85 1.26 -0.86
N GLU A 33 -10.35 1.93 -1.90
CA GLU A 33 -10.04 3.37 -1.85
C GLU A 33 -11.24 4.20 -1.40
N ARG A 34 -12.44 3.90 -1.93
CA ARG A 34 -13.67 4.60 -1.56
C ARG A 34 -14.11 4.32 -0.13
N LEU A 35 -13.88 3.11 0.37
CA LEU A 35 -14.14 2.77 1.77
C LEU A 35 -13.19 3.53 2.69
N LEU A 36 -11.90 3.53 2.38
CA LEU A 36 -10.87 4.19 3.20
C LEU A 36 -11.03 5.71 3.22
N GLU A 37 -11.37 6.33 2.09
CA GLU A 37 -11.68 7.76 2.01
C GLU A 37 -12.89 8.14 2.88
N ARG A 38 -13.92 7.30 2.93
CA ARG A 38 -15.09 7.54 3.79
C ARG A 38 -14.76 7.33 5.26
N LEU A 39 -13.97 6.29 5.55
CA LEU A 39 -13.57 5.96 6.91
C LEU A 39 -12.69 7.06 7.52
N SER A 40 -11.76 7.63 6.74
CA SER A 40 -10.83 8.65 7.22
C SER A 40 -11.50 9.95 7.67
N VAL A 41 -12.66 10.28 7.09
CA VAL A 41 -13.47 11.47 7.48
C VAL A 41 -14.65 11.11 8.37
N SER A 42 -14.80 9.84 8.77
CA SER A 42 -15.88 9.41 9.66
C SER A 42 -15.53 9.60 11.12
N ASP A 43 -16.54 9.48 11.98
CA ASP A 43 -16.37 9.46 13.43
C ASP A 43 -15.57 8.24 13.91
N TYR A 44 -15.48 7.18 13.09
CA TYR A 44 -14.77 5.93 13.38
C TYR A 44 -13.32 5.89 12.88
N ARG A 45 -12.78 7.00 12.36
CA ARG A 45 -11.44 7.02 11.74
C ARG A 45 -10.32 6.48 12.66
N ASP A 46 -10.49 6.64 13.97
CA ASP A 46 -9.52 6.24 14.99
C ASP A 46 -9.78 4.83 15.56
N ASP A 47 -10.91 4.20 15.18
CA ASP A 47 -11.34 2.88 15.67
C ASP A 47 -10.84 1.72 14.78
N PHE A 48 -10.23 2.03 13.64
CA PHE A 48 -9.81 1.05 12.64
C PHE A 48 -8.31 1.12 12.37
N VAL A 49 -7.66 -0.05 12.46
CA VAL A 49 -6.29 -0.24 11.97
C VAL A 49 -6.34 -1.05 10.68
N ILE A 50 -5.97 -0.41 9.57
CA ILE A 50 -5.97 -1.05 8.25
C ILE A 50 -4.65 -1.82 8.09
N LYS A 51 -4.72 -3.10 7.72
CA LYS A 51 -3.55 -3.99 7.55
C LYS A 51 -3.65 -4.81 6.27
N GLY A 52 -2.52 -5.40 5.84
CA GLY A 52 -2.45 -6.42 4.79
C GLY A 52 -1.96 -5.90 3.42
N GLY A 53 -1.65 -6.84 2.52
CA GLY A 53 -1.00 -6.57 1.22
C GLY A 53 -1.90 -5.94 0.14
N MET A 54 -3.18 -5.72 0.42
CA MET A 54 -4.13 -5.07 -0.51
C MET A 54 -4.00 -3.54 -0.53
N LEU A 55 -3.23 -2.95 0.40
CA LEU A 55 -3.15 -1.49 0.60
C LEU A 55 -1.97 -0.84 -0.09
N VAL A 56 -0.99 -1.64 -0.51
CA VAL A 56 0.27 -1.11 -1.06
C VAL A 56 0.37 -1.53 -2.52
N PRO A 57 -0.24 -0.76 -3.44
CA PRO A 57 -0.02 -1.00 -4.84
C PRO A 57 1.44 -0.62 -5.15
N LEU A 58 2.15 -1.53 -5.82
CA LEU A 58 3.60 -1.47 -6.01
C LEU A 58 4.04 -0.19 -6.75
N ASP A 59 3.17 0.36 -7.59
CA ASP A 59 3.37 1.63 -8.30
C ASP A 59 3.50 2.83 -7.35
N ARG A 60 2.95 2.76 -6.14
CA ARG A 60 3.06 3.81 -5.11
C ARG A 60 4.00 3.47 -3.95
N SER A 61 4.83 2.44 -4.11
CA SER A 61 5.74 2.00 -3.05
C SER A 61 6.66 3.14 -2.57
N ASP A 62 7.08 4.02 -3.48
CA ASP A 62 8.08 5.04 -3.17
C ASP A 62 7.49 6.12 -2.25
N GLU A 63 6.30 6.64 -2.58
CA GLU A 63 5.55 7.55 -1.71
C GLU A 63 5.25 6.92 -0.33
N MET A 64 4.87 5.65 -0.29
CA MET A 64 4.61 4.95 0.96
C MET A 64 5.86 4.80 1.82
N ILE A 65 6.99 4.46 1.21
CA ILE A 65 8.27 4.33 1.92
C ILE A 65 8.72 5.71 2.43
N ASP A 66 8.48 6.78 1.68
CA ASP A 66 8.80 8.14 2.11
C ASP A 66 7.93 8.60 3.28
N LEU A 67 6.65 8.21 3.32
CA LEU A 67 5.77 8.43 4.48
C LEU A 67 6.25 7.65 5.71
N LEU A 68 6.66 6.39 5.54
CA LEU A 68 7.23 5.59 6.63
C LEU A 68 8.52 6.22 7.16
N ALA A 69 9.38 6.71 6.26
CA ALA A 69 10.64 7.34 6.62
C ALA A 69 10.47 8.59 7.51
N GLN A 70 9.36 9.31 7.34
CA GLN A 70 9.03 10.51 8.12
C GLN A 70 8.28 10.21 9.42
N SER A 71 7.92 8.95 9.67
CA SER A 71 7.09 8.57 10.81
C SER A 71 7.92 8.22 12.04
N GLU A 72 8.06 9.18 12.97
CA GLU A 72 8.73 8.99 14.27
C GLU A 72 8.17 7.79 15.06
N MET A 73 6.86 7.55 14.98
CA MET A 73 6.21 6.41 15.62
C MET A 73 6.76 5.07 15.10
N MET A 74 7.00 4.99 13.79
CA MET A 74 7.46 3.76 13.14
C MET A 74 8.94 3.52 13.42
N GLU A 75 9.74 4.58 13.40
CA GLU A 75 11.14 4.53 13.84
C GLU A 75 11.24 4.08 15.30
N GLY A 76 10.41 4.64 16.19
CA GLY A 76 10.35 4.23 17.59
C GLY A 76 9.89 2.78 17.79
N HIS A 77 8.99 2.26 16.94
CA HIS A 77 8.65 0.83 16.92
C HIS A 77 9.83 -0.03 16.48
N TRP A 78 10.59 0.41 15.47
CA TRP A 78 11.80 -0.29 15.02
C TRP A 78 12.88 -0.32 16.10
N SER A 79 13.16 0.80 16.77
CA SER A 79 14.15 0.83 17.85
C SER A 79 13.81 -0.13 19.00
N ARG A 80 12.53 -0.23 19.37
CA ARG A 80 12.06 -1.21 20.37
C ARG A 80 12.25 -2.64 19.88
N TYR A 81 12.01 -2.90 18.60
CA TYR A 81 12.23 -4.20 17.99
C TYR A 81 13.72 -4.59 18.02
N GLN A 82 14.62 -3.68 17.64
CA GLN A 82 16.08 -3.91 17.72
C GLN A 82 16.52 -4.25 19.14
N ALA A 83 16.04 -3.50 20.15
CA ALA A 83 16.37 -3.75 21.55
C ALA A 83 15.93 -5.13 22.06
N ALA A 84 14.86 -5.70 21.47
CA ALA A 84 14.34 -7.01 21.81
C ALA A 84 14.96 -8.16 20.98
N ASN A 85 15.71 -7.87 19.93
CA ASN A 85 16.16 -8.86 18.94
C ASN A 85 17.62 -8.65 18.53
N ALA A 86 18.53 -9.44 19.13
CA ALA A 86 19.99 -9.31 18.91
C ALA A 86 20.41 -9.41 17.44
N PHE A 87 19.72 -10.21 16.61
CA PHE A 87 20.06 -10.33 15.19
C PHE A 87 19.77 -9.05 14.38
N ALA A 88 18.93 -8.16 14.89
CA ALA A 88 18.55 -6.90 14.24
C ALA A 88 19.27 -5.68 14.85
N GLU A 89 20.12 -5.88 15.87
CA GLU A 89 20.80 -4.81 16.61
C GLU A 89 21.60 -3.89 15.68
N SER A 90 22.27 -4.46 14.67
CA SER A 90 23.09 -3.70 13.71
C SER A 90 22.32 -3.08 12.55
N VAL A 91 21.01 -3.31 12.42
CA VAL A 91 20.21 -2.86 11.28
C VAL A 91 19.46 -1.58 11.64
N SER A 92 19.95 -0.43 11.18
CA SER A 92 19.29 0.86 11.43
C SER A 92 17.91 0.95 10.76
N TRP A 93 17.08 1.89 11.20
CA TRP A 93 15.81 2.18 10.54
C TRP A 93 16.02 2.56 9.07
N GLN A 94 17.10 3.29 8.79
CA GLN A 94 17.50 3.69 7.44
C GLN A 94 17.91 2.48 6.59
N ASP A 95 18.59 1.49 7.16
CA ASP A 95 18.94 0.23 6.46
C ASP A 95 17.69 -0.60 6.12
N ALA A 96 16.71 -0.65 7.04
CA ALA A 96 15.45 -1.33 6.82
C ALA A 96 14.65 -0.68 5.66
N LEU A 97 14.58 0.65 5.64
CA LEU A 97 13.93 1.41 4.55
C LEU A 97 14.68 1.25 3.22
N ALA A 98 16.01 1.27 3.23
CA ALA A 98 16.82 1.06 2.03
C ALA A 98 16.58 -0.35 1.45
N SER A 99 16.54 -1.37 2.32
CA SER A 99 16.21 -2.75 1.93
C SER A 99 14.80 -2.86 1.34
N LEU A 100 13.83 -2.15 1.93
CA LEU A 100 12.46 -2.11 1.41
C LEU A 100 12.37 -1.44 0.03
N ARG A 101 13.11 -0.36 -0.21
CA ARG A 101 13.21 0.28 -1.54
C ARG A 101 13.84 -0.66 -2.57
N ALA A 102 14.93 -1.33 -2.21
CA ALA A 102 15.60 -2.28 -3.09
C ALA A 102 14.66 -3.43 -3.49
N LEU A 103 13.91 -3.98 -2.53
CA LEU A 103 12.91 -5.01 -2.80
C LEU A 103 11.80 -4.49 -3.73
N ALA A 104 11.25 -3.30 -3.46
CA ALA A 104 10.21 -2.72 -4.30
C ALA A 104 10.67 -2.50 -5.75
N SER A 105 11.90 -2.01 -5.94
CA SER A 105 12.51 -1.86 -7.27
C SER A 105 12.65 -3.21 -7.97
N ALA A 106 13.23 -4.21 -7.30
CA ALA A 106 13.43 -5.54 -7.87
C ALA A 106 12.11 -6.19 -8.34
N VAL A 107 11.02 -6.02 -7.58
CA VAL A 107 9.70 -6.53 -7.97
C VAL A 107 9.10 -5.73 -9.14
N LYS A 108 9.32 -4.41 -9.20
CA LYS A 108 8.88 -3.58 -10.35
C LYS A 108 9.59 -4.02 -11.62
N ASP A 109 10.90 -4.20 -11.55
CA ASP A 109 11.74 -4.61 -12.69
C ASP A 109 11.33 -5.99 -13.21
N ALA A 110 11.11 -6.95 -12.30
CA ALA A 110 10.62 -8.29 -12.66
C ALA A 110 9.26 -8.26 -13.40
N LYS A 111 8.35 -7.35 -13.03
CA LYS A 111 7.07 -7.18 -13.72
C LYS A 111 7.17 -6.51 -15.09
N THR A 112 8.25 -5.79 -15.37
CA THR A 112 8.47 -5.15 -16.68
C THR A 112 9.22 -6.04 -17.67
N ALA A 113 9.79 -7.15 -17.21
CA ALA A 113 10.51 -8.11 -18.03
C ALA A 113 9.60 -9.18 -18.68
N ASP A 114 8.35 -9.31 -18.21
CA ASP A 114 7.27 -10.13 -18.77
C ASP A 114 6.34 -9.31 -19.69
#